data_AF-A0A0D2ASN7-F1
#
_entry.id   AF-A0A0D2ASN7-F1
#
_cell.length_a   1.000
_cell.length_b   1.000
_cell.length_c   1.000
_cell.angle_alpha   90.00
_cell.angle_beta   90.00
_cell.angle_gamma   90.00
#
_symmetry.space_group_name_H-M   'P 1'
#
loop_
_entity.id
_entity.type
_entity.pdbx_description
1 polymer ?
#
loop_
_entity_poly.entity_id
_entity_poly.type
_entity_poly.pdbx_seq_one_letter_code
_entity_poly.pdbx_strand_id
1 'polypeptide(L)'
;MKFIAFAPWCLTTDPTRAPELPSPPQRCPLTVGPQPHTMSTILRTLRNLRRIGIKEYGHQMQYIGDTKAGTLIGTDKFGNKYFENLEEELPLRTRWVDYKEKEYDPSQIEPGWHAWISYMVDKPPNADPINRQGVRAWEPKEHKPVLSLSRSAYKPYSTTKNKYSAWQPVAKARA
;
A
#
# COMPACT_ATOMS: atom_id res chain seq x y z
N MET A 1 33.48 -61.44 10.99
CA MET A 1 33.03 -61.79 9.63
C MET A 1 32.77 -60.49 8.87
N LYS A 2 33.48 -60.29 7.76
CA LYS A 2 33.24 -59.34 6.63
C LYS A 2 33.28 -57.82 6.88
N PHE A 3 34.46 -57.27 6.58
CA PHE A 3 34.79 -56.08 5.75
C PHE A 3 33.64 -55.25 5.14
N ILE A 4 33.85 -53.92 5.04
CA ILE A 4 33.92 -53.13 3.78
C ILE A 4 34.51 -51.73 4.09
N ALA A 5 35.43 -51.27 3.23
CA ALA A 5 36.14 -49.99 3.25
C ALA A 5 35.38 -48.87 2.51
N PHE A 6 35.66 -47.59 2.79
CA PHE A 6 35.56 -46.50 1.80
C PHE A 6 36.49 -45.31 2.13
N ALA A 7 36.93 -44.66 1.06
CA ALA A 7 38.05 -43.73 0.87
C ALA A 7 37.86 -42.30 1.45
N PRO A 8 38.91 -41.45 1.46
CA PRO A 8 38.91 -40.14 2.10
C PRO A 8 38.40 -39.05 1.14
N TRP A 9 37.55 -38.15 1.63
CA TRP A 9 37.10 -36.99 0.85
C TRP A 9 37.82 -35.72 1.27
N CYS A 10 38.52 -35.15 0.30
CA CYS A 10 39.31 -33.93 0.36
C CYS A 10 38.38 -32.71 0.51
N LEU A 11 38.55 -31.94 1.59
CA LEU A 11 37.90 -30.64 1.77
C LEU A 11 38.77 -29.55 1.14
N THR A 12 38.41 -29.10 -0.05
CA THR A 12 38.80 -27.79 -0.58
C THR A 12 37.71 -26.78 -0.19
N THR A 13 37.97 -25.93 0.79
CA THR A 13 37.12 -24.77 1.11
C THR A 13 37.57 -23.58 0.27
N ASP A 14 36.72 -23.15 -0.67
CA ASP A 14 36.84 -21.90 -1.42
C ASP A 14 36.62 -20.71 -0.46
N PRO A 15 37.57 -19.77 -0.31
CA PRO A 15 37.48 -18.68 0.66
C PRO A 15 36.61 -17.49 0.21
N THR A 16 35.92 -17.56 -0.94
CA THR A 16 35.19 -16.39 -1.50
C THR A 16 33.68 -16.36 -1.25
N ARG A 17 33.09 -17.35 -0.57
CA ARG A 17 31.64 -17.38 -0.32
C ARG A 17 31.32 -16.88 1.09
N ALA A 18 30.63 -15.73 1.19
CA ALA A 18 30.07 -15.25 2.45
C ALA A 18 29.11 -16.29 3.06
N PRO A 19 29.05 -16.45 4.39
CA PRO A 19 28.15 -17.40 5.03
C PRO A 19 26.70 -16.95 4.87
N GLU A 20 25.88 -17.73 4.15
CA GLU A 20 24.44 -17.56 4.10
C GLU A 20 23.84 -17.78 5.50
N LEU A 21 23.17 -16.76 6.04
CA LEU A 21 22.37 -16.88 7.26
C LEU A 21 21.23 -17.89 7.01
N PRO A 22 20.92 -18.78 7.97
CA PRO A 22 19.79 -19.69 7.83
C PRO A 22 18.51 -18.86 7.75
N SER A 23 17.73 -19.08 6.68
CA SER A 23 16.43 -18.45 6.51
C SER A 23 15.51 -18.82 7.69
N PRO A 24 14.71 -17.88 8.21
CA PRO A 24 13.77 -18.19 9.27
C PRO A 24 12.77 -19.24 8.78
N PRO A 25 12.28 -20.14 9.66
CA PRO A 25 11.32 -21.16 9.28
C PRO A 25 10.08 -20.49 8.70
N GLN A 26 9.84 -20.71 7.40
CA GLN A 26 8.59 -20.32 6.78
C GLN A 26 7.49 -21.09 7.51
N ARG A 27 6.63 -20.37 8.24
CA ARG A 27 5.41 -20.97 8.78
C ARG A 27 4.67 -21.55 7.59
N CYS A 28 4.48 -22.86 7.58
CA CYS A 28 3.55 -23.49 6.67
C CYS A 28 2.24 -22.69 6.73
N PRO A 29 1.67 -22.25 5.60
CA PRO A 29 0.36 -21.64 5.61
C PRO A 29 -0.57 -22.66 6.25
N LEU A 30 -1.08 -22.32 7.44
CA LEU A 30 -2.07 -23.15 8.13
C LEU A 30 -3.16 -23.44 7.11
N THR A 31 -3.48 -24.72 6.94
CA THR A 31 -4.60 -25.18 6.12
C THR A 31 -5.85 -24.47 6.63
N VAL A 32 -6.22 -23.37 5.98
CA VAL A 32 -7.51 -22.74 6.14
C VAL A 32 -8.48 -23.72 5.50
N GLY A 33 -9.14 -24.53 6.33
CA GLY A 33 -10.28 -25.33 5.88
C GLY A 33 -11.29 -24.44 5.14
N PRO A 34 -12.13 -25.00 4.26
CA PRO A 34 -13.07 -24.21 3.48
C PRO A 34 -14.02 -23.47 4.44
N GLN A 35 -13.73 -22.18 4.67
CA GLN A 35 -14.54 -21.35 5.52
C GLN A 35 -15.90 -21.15 4.81
N PRO A 36 -17.03 -21.30 5.53
CA PRO A 36 -18.32 -20.98 4.96
C PRO A 36 -18.28 -19.51 4.55
N HIS A 37 -18.24 -19.28 3.24
CA HIS A 37 -18.27 -17.96 2.62
C HIS A 37 -19.66 -17.38 2.91
N THR A 38 -19.77 -16.72 4.06
CA THR A 38 -21.03 -16.32 4.65
C THR A 38 -21.50 -15.05 3.93
N MET A 39 -22.22 -15.26 2.83
CA MET A 39 -22.77 -14.19 2.00
C MET A 39 -23.92 -13.47 2.71
N SER A 40 -23.91 -12.13 2.59
CA SER A 40 -25.01 -11.16 2.72
C SER A 40 -26.21 -11.55 3.60
N THR A 41 -25.97 -11.89 4.86
CA THR A 41 -27.05 -12.22 5.80
C THR A 41 -27.35 -11.01 6.69
N ILE A 42 -28.62 -10.77 7.00
CA ILE A 42 -29.06 -9.80 8.02
C ILE A 42 -28.38 -10.10 9.37
N LEU A 43 -28.07 -11.38 9.63
CA LEU A 43 -27.31 -11.79 10.80
C LEU A 43 -25.87 -11.26 10.81
N ARG A 44 -25.23 -11.09 9.65
CA ARG A 44 -23.88 -10.48 9.55
C ARG A 44 -23.94 -9.01 9.94
N THR A 45 -24.91 -8.27 9.41
CA THR A 45 -25.05 -6.83 9.70
C THR A 45 -25.41 -6.60 11.17
N LEU A 46 -26.31 -7.40 11.75
CA LEU A 46 -26.63 -7.36 13.18
C LEU A 46 -25.44 -7.73 14.08
N ARG A 47 -24.65 -8.75 13.70
CA ARG A 47 -23.42 -9.13 14.42
C ARG A 47 -22.39 -8.01 14.40
N ASN A 48 -22.19 -7.40 13.23
CA ASN A 48 -21.26 -6.29 13.04
C ASN A 48 -21.73 -5.04 13.81
N LEU A 49 -23.02 -4.72 13.77
CA LEU A 49 -23.63 -3.64 14.55
C LEU A 49 -23.34 -3.79 16.05
N ARG A 50 -23.45 -5.01 16.59
CA ARG A 50 -23.15 -5.28 18.01
C ARG A 50 -21.67 -5.09 18.35
N ARG A 51 -20.76 -5.43 17.44
CA ARG A 51 -19.30 -5.29 17.67
C ARG A 51 -18.80 -3.86 17.53
N ILE A 52 -19.33 -3.11 16.57
CA ILE A 52 -18.88 -1.78 16.18
C ILE A 52 -19.54 -0.68 17.03
N GLY A 53 -20.83 -0.86 17.35
CA GLY A 53 -21.66 0.14 18.02
C GLY A 53 -22.45 1.03 17.04
N ILE A 54 -23.49 1.71 17.55
CA ILE A 54 -24.48 2.44 16.74
C ILE A 54 -23.87 3.65 16.02
N LYS A 55 -22.95 4.38 16.68
CA LYS A 55 -22.33 5.59 16.11
C LYS A 55 -21.50 5.25 14.87
N GLU A 56 -20.64 4.26 15.01
CA GLU A 56 -19.72 3.84 13.95
C GLU A 56 -20.47 3.08 12.85
N TYR A 57 -21.56 2.36 13.18
CA TYR A 57 -22.52 1.85 12.19
C TYR A 57 -23.11 2.99 11.34
N GLY A 58 -23.59 4.07 11.96
CA GLY A 58 -24.16 5.20 11.24
C GLY A 58 -23.15 5.87 10.31
N HIS A 59 -21.91 6.02 10.77
CA HIS A 59 -20.78 6.51 9.96
C HIS A 59 -20.53 5.59 8.75
N GLN A 60 -20.33 4.29 8.98
CA GLN A 60 -20.09 3.32 7.91
C GLN A 60 -21.23 3.26 6.88
N MET A 61 -22.48 3.35 7.33
CA MET A 61 -23.64 3.38 6.43
C MET A 61 -23.66 4.61 5.52
N GLN A 62 -23.19 5.77 6.01
CA GLN A 62 -23.16 7.00 5.24
C GLN A 62 -22.01 7.05 4.22
N TYR A 63 -20.85 6.45 4.56
CA TYR A 63 -19.63 6.53 3.74
C TYR A 63 -19.39 5.29 2.88
N ILE A 64 -19.44 4.09 3.48
CA ILE A 64 -19.11 2.82 2.82
C ILE A 64 -20.38 2.15 2.27
N GLY A 65 -21.53 2.36 2.92
CA GLY A 65 -22.79 1.70 2.59
C GLY A 65 -22.85 0.23 3.03
N ASP A 66 -21.86 -0.26 3.77
CA ASP A 66 -21.81 -1.60 4.35
C ASP A 66 -21.30 -1.54 5.79
N THR A 67 -21.71 -2.53 6.58
CA THR A 67 -21.25 -2.71 7.97
C THR A 67 -20.11 -3.70 8.03
N LYS A 68 -18.91 -3.18 8.32
CA LYS A 68 -17.70 -3.99 8.40
C LYS A 68 -17.03 -3.83 9.74
N ALA A 69 -16.77 -4.95 10.38
CA ALA A 69 -16.01 -5.02 11.62
C ALA A 69 -14.63 -5.58 11.29
N GLY A 70 -13.57 -4.90 11.72
CA GLY A 70 -12.19 -5.32 11.47
C GLY A 70 -11.21 -4.72 12.45
N THR A 71 -9.98 -5.21 12.39
CA THR A 71 -8.88 -4.73 13.23
C THR A 71 -8.25 -3.51 12.58
N LEU A 72 -7.99 -2.46 13.37
CA LEU A 72 -7.27 -1.27 12.90
C LEU A 72 -5.79 -1.62 12.74
N ILE A 73 -5.29 -1.60 11.50
CA ILE A 73 -3.88 -1.88 11.18
C ILE A 73 -3.02 -0.63 11.35
N GLY A 74 -3.57 0.54 10.99
CA GLY A 74 -2.86 1.79 11.14
C GLY A 74 -3.62 2.97 10.58
N THR A 75 -3.02 4.14 10.77
CA THR A 75 -3.53 5.42 10.30
C THR A 75 -2.50 6.10 9.43
N ASP A 76 -2.98 6.73 8.36
CA ASP A 76 -2.17 7.52 7.46
C ASP A 76 -1.77 8.88 8.07
N LYS A 77 -0.81 9.59 7.45
CA LYS A 77 -0.51 11.00 7.78
C LYS A 77 -1.71 11.92 7.52
N PHE A 78 -2.52 11.60 6.50
CA PHE A 78 -3.77 12.31 6.20
C PHE A 78 -4.90 11.97 7.19
N GLY A 79 -4.68 10.98 8.06
CA GLY A 79 -5.66 10.51 9.04
C GLY A 79 -6.68 9.50 8.51
N ASN A 80 -6.46 8.96 7.31
CA ASN A 80 -7.22 7.82 6.79
C ASN A 80 -6.90 6.58 7.64
N LYS A 81 -7.91 5.79 7.98
CA LYS A 81 -7.76 4.60 8.83
C LYS A 81 -7.88 3.35 7.99
N TYR A 82 -6.97 2.40 8.19
CA TYR A 82 -6.92 1.15 7.44
C TYR A 82 -7.30 -0.03 8.33
N PHE A 83 -8.20 -0.86 7.83
CA PHE A 83 -8.75 -2.00 8.56
C PHE A 83 -8.55 -3.30 7.77
N GLU A 84 -8.40 -4.40 8.51
CA GLU A 84 -8.29 -5.74 7.95
C GLU A 84 -9.18 -6.75 8.72
N ASN A 85 -9.82 -7.65 7.98
CA ASN A 85 -10.54 -8.82 8.48
C ASN A 85 -10.41 -9.97 7.47
N LEU A 86 -9.55 -10.95 7.77
CA LEU A 86 -9.24 -12.09 6.91
C LEU A 86 -10.21 -13.27 7.06
N GLU A 87 -10.95 -13.34 8.16
CA GLU A 87 -11.69 -14.54 8.56
C GLU A 87 -13.16 -14.52 8.13
N GLU A 88 -13.80 -13.35 8.17
CA GLU A 88 -15.26 -13.25 8.02
C GLU A 88 -15.71 -12.69 6.66
N GLU A 89 -14.79 -12.17 5.87
CA GLU A 89 -15.06 -11.44 4.62
C GLU A 89 -14.68 -12.27 3.38
N LEU A 90 -15.32 -11.97 2.25
CA LEU A 90 -14.97 -12.56 0.96
C LEU A 90 -13.55 -12.15 0.54
N PRO A 91 -12.85 -12.98 -0.28
CA PRO A 91 -11.60 -12.57 -0.89
C PRO A 91 -11.79 -11.23 -1.63
N LEU A 92 -10.78 -10.35 -1.55
CA LEU A 92 -10.77 -8.95 -1.99
C LEU A 92 -11.55 -7.95 -1.12
N ARG A 93 -12.47 -8.39 -0.25
CA ARG A 93 -13.19 -7.50 0.69
C ARG A 93 -12.55 -7.40 2.07
N THR A 94 -11.51 -8.19 2.33
CA THR A 94 -10.87 -8.32 3.65
C THR A 94 -10.20 -7.03 4.13
N ARG A 95 -9.76 -6.16 3.22
CA ARG A 95 -9.13 -4.86 3.54
C ARG A 95 -10.02 -3.71 3.09
N TRP A 96 -10.14 -2.67 3.92
CA TRP A 96 -10.83 -1.43 3.55
C TRP A 96 -10.21 -0.21 4.25
N VAL A 97 -10.54 0.96 3.72
CA VAL A 97 -10.14 2.25 4.25
C VAL A 97 -11.37 3.04 4.71
N ASP A 98 -11.24 3.73 5.82
CA ASP A 98 -12.15 4.77 6.27
C ASP A 98 -11.46 6.12 6.08
N TYR A 99 -11.99 6.92 5.16
CA TYR A 99 -11.43 8.22 4.83
C TYR A 99 -11.78 9.24 5.91
N LYS A 100 -10.85 10.15 6.18
CA LYS A 100 -11.09 11.24 7.12
C LYS A 100 -12.02 12.31 6.52
N GLU A 101 -11.82 12.62 5.25
CA GLU A 101 -12.56 13.67 4.55
C GLU A 101 -13.91 13.16 4.06
N LYS A 102 -14.91 14.05 4.05
CA LYS A 102 -16.26 13.69 3.59
C LYS A 102 -16.32 13.50 2.07
N GLU A 103 -15.63 14.38 1.34
CA GLU A 103 -15.43 14.26 -0.10
C GLU A 103 -14.21 13.35 -0.32
N TYR A 104 -14.45 12.05 -0.25
CA TYR A 104 -13.39 11.06 -0.37
C TYR A 104 -13.05 10.81 -1.84
N ASP A 105 -11.77 10.63 -2.10
CA ASP A 105 -11.25 10.26 -3.41
C ASP A 105 -10.18 9.18 -3.23
N PRO A 106 -10.20 8.06 -3.98
CA PRO A 106 -9.15 7.05 -3.95
C PRO A 106 -7.73 7.60 -4.12
N SER A 107 -7.57 8.77 -4.77
CA SER A 107 -6.26 9.40 -4.93
C SER A 107 -5.65 9.90 -3.61
N GLN A 108 -6.42 10.00 -2.52
CA GLN A 108 -5.96 10.47 -1.21
C GLN A 108 -5.17 9.41 -0.42
N ILE A 109 -5.18 8.16 -0.88
CA ILE A 109 -4.42 7.06 -0.27
C ILE A 109 -2.93 7.25 -0.60
N GLU A 110 -2.10 7.25 0.44
CA GLU A 110 -0.65 7.24 0.29
C GLU A 110 -0.14 6.01 -0.51
N PRO A 111 0.87 6.13 -1.39
CA PRO A 111 1.36 5.02 -2.23
C PRO A 111 1.72 3.73 -1.49
N GLY A 112 2.31 3.80 -0.30
CA GLY A 112 2.62 2.61 0.51
C GLY A 112 1.36 1.89 1.00
N TRP A 113 0.34 2.65 1.43
CA TRP A 113 -0.96 2.12 1.80
C TRP A 113 -1.77 1.65 0.59
N HIS A 114 -1.59 2.29 -0.58
CA HIS A 114 -2.19 1.89 -1.83
C HIS A 114 -1.68 0.50 -2.29
N ALA A 115 -0.38 0.23 -2.16
CA ALA A 115 0.16 -1.10 -2.44
C ALA A 115 -0.44 -2.18 -1.52
N TRP A 116 -0.62 -1.86 -0.24
CA TRP A 116 -1.20 -2.79 0.74
C TRP A 116 -2.70 -3.04 0.51
N ILE A 117 -3.50 -1.99 0.25
CA ILE A 117 -4.94 -2.13 0.02
C ILE A 117 -5.24 -2.87 -1.29
N SER A 118 -4.39 -2.73 -2.30
CA SER A 118 -4.49 -3.44 -3.59
C SER A 118 -3.95 -4.87 -3.56
N TYR A 119 -3.61 -5.42 -2.38
CA TYR A 119 -3.00 -6.76 -2.23
C TYR A 119 -1.69 -6.96 -3.01
N MET A 120 -0.95 -5.89 -3.30
CA MET A 120 0.39 -6.01 -3.91
C MET A 120 1.42 -6.44 -2.88
N VAL A 121 1.23 -6.03 -1.63
CA VAL A 121 2.11 -6.38 -0.50
C VAL A 121 1.25 -6.81 0.70
N ASP A 122 1.70 -7.85 1.40
CA ASP A 122 1.00 -8.37 2.58
C ASP A 122 1.18 -7.49 3.82
N LYS A 123 2.38 -6.91 3.96
CA LYS A 123 2.74 -6.12 5.12
C LYS A 123 2.44 -4.63 4.89
N PRO A 124 1.86 -3.94 5.89
CA PRO A 124 1.58 -2.51 5.79
C PRO A 124 2.89 -1.68 5.84
N PRO A 125 2.87 -0.42 5.39
CA PRO A 125 4.05 0.47 5.39
C PRO A 125 4.58 0.80 6.80
N ASN A 126 3.80 0.52 7.84
CA ASN A 126 4.27 0.60 9.23
C ASN A 126 5.28 -0.51 9.56
N ALA A 127 5.07 -1.72 9.04
CA ALA A 127 5.90 -2.89 9.29
C ALA A 127 7.07 -2.99 8.30
N ASP A 128 6.89 -2.54 7.06
CA ASP A 128 7.90 -2.65 6.02
C ASP A 128 8.70 -1.35 5.81
N PRO A 129 10.03 -1.37 6.01
CA PRO A 129 10.85 -0.18 5.82
C PRO A 129 10.96 0.23 4.34
N ILE A 130 10.79 -0.70 3.39
CA ILE A 130 10.90 -0.43 1.94
C ILE A 130 9.68 0.33 1.42
N ASN A 131 8.50 0.04 1.97
CA ASN A 131 7.22 0.64 1.57
C ASN A 131 6.93 1.96 2.28
N ARG A 132 7.81 2.38 3.19
CA ARG A 132 7.71 3.67 3.85
C ARG A 132 8.06 4.79 2.86
N GLN A 133 7.26 5.85 2.89
CA GLN A 133 7.52 7.03 2.08
C GLN A 133 8.74 7.81 2.57
N GLY A 134 9.44 8.46 1.63
CA GLY A 134 10.55 9.36 1.92
C GLY A 134 11.87 8.67 2.23
N VAL A 135 11.99 7.37 1.92
CA VAL A 135 13.27 6.64 2.00
C VAL A 135 14.23 7.09 0.90
N ARG A 136 13.69 7.54 -0.24
CA ARG A 136 14.47 7.92 -1.42
C ARG A 136 14.63 9.43 -1.49
N ALA A 137 15.84 9.90 -1.82
CA ALA A 137 16.16 11.33 -1.81
C ALA A 137 15.34 12.17 -2.81
N TRP A 138 14.87 11.56 -3.90
CA TRP A 138 14.07 12.22 -4.93
C TRP A 138 12.56 12.16 -4.67
N GLU A 139 12.12 11.36 -3.69
CA GLU A 139 10.71 11.14 -3.42
C GLU A 139 10.11 12.37 -2.72
N PRO A 140 8.92 12.82 -3.13
CA PRO A 140 8.24 13.90 -2.42
C PRO A 140 7.98 13.49 -0.96
N LYS A 141 8.19 14.43 -0.03
CA LYS A 141 8.00 14.20 1.42
C LYS A 141 6.54 13.88 1.80
N GLU A 142 5.61 14.44 1.01
CA GLU A 142 4.18 14.36 1.22
C GLU A 142 3.51 13.89 -0.07
N HIS A 143 2.55 12.99 0.07
CA HIS A 143 1.69 12.55 -1.03
C HIS A 143 0.78 13.69 -1.47
N LYS A 144 0.59 13.84 -2.78
CA LYS A 144 -0.34 14.82 -3.35
C LYS A 144 -1.47 14.05 -4.04
N PRO A 145 -2.73 14.23 -3.62
CA PRO A 145 -3.86 13.61 -4.30
C PRO A 145 -4.01 14.16 -5.72
N VAL A 146 -4.93 13.59 -6.49
CA VAL A 146 -5.24 14.10 -7.83
C VAL A 146 -5.81 15.51 -7.72
N LEU A 147 -5.28 16.42 -8.53
CA LEU A 147 -5.67 17.83 -8.55
C LEU A 147 -6.36 18.19 -9.88
N SER A 148 -6.95 17.20 -10.55
CA SER A 148 -7.70 17.40 -11.79
C SER A 148 -8.86 18.38 -11.56
N LEU A 149 -9.17 19.20 -12.57
CA LEU A 149 -10.19 20.25 -12.52
C LEU A 149 -10.04 21.28 -11.38
N SER A 150 -8.92 21.28 -10.64
CA SER A 150 -8.60 22.29 -9.63
C SER A 150 -7.73 23.41 -10.21
N ARG A 151 -7.52 24.48 -9.42
CA ARG A 151 -6.56 25.55 -9.77
C ARG A 151 -5.13 25.03 -9.92
N SER A 152 -4.81 23.93 -9.22
CA SER A 152 -3.50 23.28 -9.20
C SER A 152 -3.39 22.12 -10.20
N ALA A 153 -4.30 22.03 -11.16
CA ALA A 153 -4.25 21.00 -12.21
C ALA A 153 -2.98 21.14 -13.07
N TYR A 154 -2.42 20.00 -13.48
CA TYR A 154 -1.30 19.96 -14.40
C TYR A 154 -1.70 20.57 -15.75
N LYS A 155 -0.96 21.59 -16.19
CA LYS A 155 -1.13 22.23 -17.50
C LYS A 155 0.12 21.98 -18.33
N PRO A 156 0.03 21.24 -19.45
CA PRO A 156 1.18 20.99 -20.29
C PRO A 156 1.65 22.32 -20.91
N TYR A 157 2.97 22.48 -20.98
CA TYR A 157 3.63 23.59 -21.65
C TYR A 157 4.84 23.08 -22.42
N SER A 158 5.32 23.86 -23.40
CA SER A 158 6.58 23.54 -24.07
C SER A 158 7.74 23.74 -23.10
N THR A 159 8.43 22.66 -22.75
CA THR A 159 9.67 22.72 -21.97
C THR A 159 10.86 23.23 -22.81
N THR A 160 10.68 23.32 -24.13
CA THR A 160 11.71 23.83 -25.04
C THR A 160 11.62 25.34 -25.16
N LYS A 161 12.79 26.00 -25.12
CA LYS A 161 12.94 27.42 -25.48
C LYS A 161 12.84 27.57 -27.00
N ASN A 162 12.50 28.77 -27.48
CA ASN A 162 12.54 29.07 -28.91
C ASN A 162 13.94 28.80 -29.47
N LYS A 163 14.00 28.07 -30.59
CA LYS A 163 15.28 27.69 -31.23
C LYS A 163 15.99 28.89 -31.87
N TYR A 164 15.23 29.88 -32.32
CA TYR A 164 15.74 31.10 -32.93
C TYR A 164 15.40 32.30 -32.04
N SER A 165 16.37 33.18 -31.83
CA SER A 165 16.17 34.47 -31.17
C SER A 165 15.83 35.53 -32.22
N ALA A 166 14.69 36.21 -32.04
CA ALA A 166 14.35 37.36 -32.88
C ALA A 166 15.29 38.53 -32.57
N TRP A 167 15.65 39.30 -33.61
CA TRP A 167 16.32 40.57 -33.43
C TRP A 167 15.42 41.53 -32.65
N GLN A 168 15.97 42.18 -31.61
CA GLN A 168 15.27 43.17 -30.81
C GLN A 168 15.59 44.57 -31.36
N PRO A 169 14.61 45.29 -31.95
CA PRO A 169 14.86 46.60 -32.55
C PRO A 169 15.26 47.63 -31.50
N VAL A 170 16.36 48.35 -31.77
CA VAL A 170 16.76 49.53 -30.99
C VAL A 170 16.62 50.75 -31.89
N ALA A 171 15.71 51.66 -31.55
CA ALA A 171 15.53 52.91 -32.28
C ALA A 171 16.70 53.87 -31.95
N LYS A 172 17.48 54.26 -32.96
CA LYS A 172 18.51 55.29 -32.84
C LYS A 172 18.05 56.55 -33.57
N ALA A 173 18.11 57.70 -32.91
CA ALA A 173 17.81 58.99 -33.53
C ALA A 173 18.80 59.28 -34.68
N ARG A 174 18.30 59.91 -35.75
CA ARG A 174 19.13 60.38 -36.86
C ARG A 174 19.96 61.58 -36.39
N ALA A 175 21.28 61.52 -36.60
CA ALA A 175 22.20 62.62 -36.31
C ALA A 175 22.13 63.71 -37.39
#